data_AF-A0A1F8F3U7-F1
#
_entry.id   AF-A0A1F8F3U7-F1
#
_cell.length_a   1.000
_cell.length_b   1.000
_cell.length_c   1.000
_cell.angle_alpha   90.00
_cell.angle_beta   90.00
_cell.angle_gamma   90.00
#
_symmetry.space_group_name_H-M   'P 1'
#
loop_
_entity.id
_entity.type
_entity.pdbx_description
1 polymer ?
#
loop_
_entity_poly.entity_id
_entity_poly.type
_entity_poly.pdbx_seq_one_letter_code
_entity_poly.pdbx_strand_id
1 'polypeptide(L)'
;MFHDFKTEIKLLLVVTLIAVSISVSSILLLQGVGLGPSSPTPVAEQQMLPPTPSPQPQIIEGWQTYRNEEYGFEIKYPNSYSLSDNGSGTDVVPLISSDYAILLFRDVQGLDADQVKSIVINGISALEMPLSGNMDGGIEYEVFFKSTKAKGGYLDVLFSAKRKGYENKLQEFKDILSTFKFIPQEQDTSAWLTHRTGTYEFKYPKDLGLSYVLAHSWPPTITVTPAGINFSCGSIQGFGNRLPLPHIKEQVVMNGTSYCVVRAGEGAAGTIYETYKYAVVRDDRVITMEFVVRSPGSCSNYSNASEVQKCQSEKEAFNPATLADQILSTFRFVEE
;
A
#
# COMPACT_ATOMS: atom_id res chain seq x y z
N MET A 1 -31.69 -13.87 -64.43
CA MET A 1 -32.96 -13.79 -63.66
C MET A 1 -32.93 -12.62 -62.67
N PHE A 2 -32.61 -11.39 -63.10
CA PHE A 2 -32.52 -10.20 -62.20
C PHE A 2 -32.84 -8.88 -62.92
N HIS A 3 -33.72 -8.87 -63.92
CA HIS A 3 -33.94 -7.64 -64.70
C HIS A 3 -34.91 -6.63 -64.06
N ASP A 4 -35.82 -7.04 -63.16
CA ASP A 4 -36.88 -6.14 -62.63
C ASP A 4 -36.69 -5.62 -61.20
N PHE A 5 -35.49 -5.73 -60.61
CA PHE A 5 -35.26 -5.14 -59.30
C PHE A 5 -34.92 -3.63 -59.39
N LYS A 6 -35.53 -2.85 -58.48
CA LYS A 6 -35.23 -1.43 -58.25
C LYS A 6 -33.73 -1.24 -57.96
N THR A 7 -33.11 -0.18 -58.46
CA THR A 7 -31.63 0.03 -58.48
C THR A 7 -30.96 -0.18 -57.12
N GLU A 8 -31.63 0.21 -56.03
CA GLU A 8 -31.22 0.00 -54.64
C GLU A 8 -31.00 -1.48 -54.28
N ILE A 9 -31.90 -2.37 -54.75
CA ILE A 9 -31.84 -3.81 -54.48
C ILE A 9 -30.74 -4.48 -55.31
N LYS A 10 -30.50 -3.98 -56.53
CA LYS A 10 -29.38 -4.44 -57.36
C LYS A 10 -28.03 -4.11 -56.72
N LEU A 11 -27.91 -2.93 -56.12
CA LEU A 11 -26.71 -2.53 -55.38
C LEU A 11 -26.47 -3.44 -54.16
N LEU A 12 -27.52 -3.73 -53.40
CA LEU A 12 -27.43 -4.57 -52.19
C LEU A 12 -27.07 -6.02 -52.53
N LEU A 13 -27.59 -6.57 -53.64
CA LEU A 13 -27.23 -7.89 -54.15
C LEU A 13 -25.77 -7.96 -54.62
N VAL A 14 -25.24 -6.91 -55.25
CA VAL A 14 -23.83 -6.87 -55.67
C VAL A 14 -22.90 -6.80 -54.46
N VAL A 15 -23.22 -5.98 -53.46
CA VAL A 15 -22.41 -5.86 -52.23
C VAL A 15 -22.39 -7.17 -51.44
N THR A 16 -23.52 -7.86 -51.33
CA THR A 16 -23.58 -9.18 -50.65
C THR A 16 -22.81 -10.25 -51.42
N LEU A 17 -22.83 -10.26 -52.75
CA LEU A 17 -22.04 -11.18 -53.56
C LEU A 17 -20.52 -10.96 -53.39
N ILE A 18 -20.10 -9.70 -53.29
CA ILE A 18 -18.69 -9.34 -53.04
C ILE A 18 -18.28 -9.73 -51.61
N ALA A 19 -19.13 -9.52 -50.61
CA ALA A 19 -18.84 -9.91 -49.23
C ALA A 19 -18.70 -11.44 -49.09
N VAL A 20 -19.56 -12.21 -49.77
CA VAL A 20 -19.47 -13.67 -49.78
C VAL A 20 -18.21 -14.16 -50.50
N SER A 21 -17.81 -13.54 -51.62
CA SER A 21 -16.58 -13.94 -52.34
C SER A 21 -15.29 -13.66 -51.55
N ILE A 22 -15.24 -12.55 -50.80
CA ILE A 22 -14.12 -12.25 -49.89
C ILE A 22 -14.06 -13.25 -48.73
N SER A 23 -15.22 -13.65 -48.20
CA SER A 23 -15.32 -14.62 -47.10
C SER A 23 -14.85 -16.01 -47.53
N VAL A 24 -15.25 -16.48 -48.72
CA VAL A 24 -14.85 -17.79 -49.25
C VAL A 24 -13.36 -17.82 -49.62
N SER A 25 -12.81 -16.71 -50.14
CA SER A 25 -11.37 -16.60 -50.44
C SER A 25 -10.51 -16.64 -49.17
N SER A 26 -11.01 -16.07 -48.07
CA SER A 26 -10.32 -16.08 -46.77
C SER A 26 -10.26 -17.48 -46.14
N ILE A 27 -11.30 -18.29 -46.35
CA ILE A 27 -11.36 -19.68 -45.84
C ILE A 27 -10.48 -20.61 -46.67
N LEU A 28 -10.40 -20.42 -47.99
CA LEU A 28 -9.51 -21.21 -48.86
C LEU A 28 -8.02 -20.95 -48.61
N LEU A 29 -7.63 -19.75 -48.16
CA LEU A 29 -6.26 -19.45 -47.73
C LEU A 29 -5.87 -20.14 -46.41
N LEU A 30 -6.83 -20.47 -45.55
CA LEU A 30 -6.58 -21.16 -44.27
C LEU A 30 -6.44 -22.68 -44.42
N GLN A 31 -6.99 -23.27 -45.49
CA GLN A 31 -6.93 -24.72 -45.73
C GLN A 31 -5.68 -25.17 -46.52
N GLY A 32 -4.86 -24.24 -47.01
CA GLY A 32 -3.64 -24.52 -47.79
C GLY A 32 -2.34 -24.60 -46.99
N VAL A 33 -2.34 -24.33 -45.69
CA VAL A 33 -1.11 -24.37 -44.87
C VAL A 33 -0.95 -25.76 -44.25
N GLY A 34 -0.38 -26.67 -45.03
CA GLY A 34 0.02 -27.99 -44.54
C GLY A 34 1.09 -27.87 -43.45
N LEU A 35 0.79 -28.39 -42.26
CA LEU A 35 1.77 -28.64 -41.20
C LEU A 35 2.70 -29.77 -41.65
N GLY A 36 3.85 -29.42 -42.23
CA GLY A 36 4.97 -30.33 -42.38
C GLY A 36 5.60 -30.65 -41.02
N PRO A 37 6.29 -31.80 -40.86
CA PRO A 37 6.98 -32.14 -39.62
C PRO A 37 8.04 -31.07 -39.31
N SER A 38 7.91 -30.47 -38.13
CA SER A 38 8.81 -29.43 -37.64
C SER A 38 10.21 -30.02 -37.45
N SER A 39 11.17 -29.55 -38.25
CA SER A 39 12.60 -29.74 -38.00
C SER A 39 12.97 -29.01 -36.70
N PRO A 40 13.81 -29.58 -35.80
CA PRO A 40 14.23 -28.89 -34.59
C PRO A 40 15.15 -27.72 -34.98
N THR A 41 14.60 -26.51 -34.92
CA THR A 41 15.39 -25.27 -34.99
C THR A 41 16.31 -25.22 -33.76
N PRO A 42 17.61 -24.89 -33.92
CA PRO A 42 18.53 -24.81 -32.79
C PRO A 42 18.05 -23.71 -31.84
N VAL A 43 17.87 -24.07 -30.58
CA VAL A 43 17.57 -23.14 -29.50
C VAL A 43 18.74 -22.18 -29.39
N ALA A 44 18.54 -20.94 -29.82
CA ALA A 44 19.45 -19.86 -29.52
C ALA A 44 19.46 -19.68 -27.99
N GLU A 45 20.62 -19.94 -27.40
CA GLU A 45 20.90 -19.75 -25.98
C GLU A 45 20.62 -18.30 -25.61
N GLN A 46 19.48 -18.06 -24.96
CA GLN A 46 19.15 -16.77 -24.42
C GLN A 46 20.10 -16.49 -23.26
N GLN A 47 21.04 -15.59 -23.48
CA GLN A 47 21.85 -15.04 -22.40
C GLN A 47 20.91 -14.42 -21.37
N MET A 48 20.90 -14.99 -20.16
CA MET A 48 20.21 -14.43 -19.02
C MET A 48 20.76 -13.02 -18.78
N LEU A 49 19.93 -12.00 -19.01
CA LEU A 49 20.23 -10.66 -18.51
C LEU A 49 20.35 -10.75 -16.98
N PRO A 50 21.42 -10.20 -16.37
CA PRO A 50 21.56 -10.21 -14.93
C PRO A 50 20.35 -9.52 -14.27
N PRO A 51 19.95 -9.93 -13.05
CA PRO A 51 18.86 -9.28 -12.34
C PRO A 51 19.19 -7.79 -12.19
N THR A 52 18.29 -6.92 -12.64
CA THR A 52 18.37 -5.49 -12.34
C THR A 52 18.45 -5.35 -10.82
N PRO A 53 19.50 -4.73 -10.26
CA PRO A 53 19.61 -4.57 -8.83
C PRO A 53 18.39 -3.81 -8.32
N SER A 54 17.66 -4.43 -7.39
CA SER A 54 16.70 -3.73 -6.53
C SER A 54 17.46 -2.54 -5.90
N PRO A 55 16.89 -1.31 -5.86
CA PRO A 55 17.58 -0.16 -5.31
C PRO A 55 17.95 -0.44 -3.86
N GLN A 56 19.21 -0.82 -3.66
CA GLN A 56 19.82 -0.96 -2.34
C GLN A 56 19.83 0.43 -1.71
N PRO A 57 19.51 0.58 -0.42
CA PRO A 57 19.63 1.86 0.27
C PRO A 57 21.06 2.35 0.10
N GLN A 58 21.27 3.38 -0.72
CA GLN A 58 22.60 3.94 -0.92
C GLN A 58 23.02 4.55 0.41
N ILE A 59 24.09 4.02 1.01
CA ILE A 59 24.74 4.68 2.13
C ILE A 59 25.39 5.93 1.54
N ILE A 60 24.73 7.07 1.64
CA ILE A 60 25.29 8.35 1.24
C ILE A 60 26.26 8.78 2.34
N GLU A 61 27.57 8.62 2.12
CA GLU A 61 28.61 9.10 3.05
C GLU A 61 28.45 10.61 3.28
N GLY A 62 28.56 11.06 4.54
CA GLY A 62 28.50 12.49 4.89
C GLY A 62 27.10 13.06 5.16
N TRP A 63 26.12 12.21 5.49
CA TRP A 63 24.78 12.62 5.94
C TRP A 63 24.59 12.37 7.44
N GLN A 64 23.87 13.27 8.11
CA GLN A 64 23.44 13.12 9.50
C GLN A 64 22.07 12.45 9.58
N THR A 65 21.74 11.92 10.75
CA THR A 65 20.41 11.36 11.04
C THR A 65 19.68 12.28 12.02
N TYR A 66 18.51 12.76 11.64
CA TYR A 66 17.57 13.39 12.55
C TYR A 66 16.54 12.34 12.97
N ARG A 67 16.37 12.19 14.27
CA ARG A 67 15.50 11.17 14.87
C ARG A 67 14.62 11.85 15.90
N ASN A 68 13.31 11.68 15.79
CA ASN A 68 12.35 12.27 16.71
C ASN A 68 11.50 11.15 17.35
N GLU A 69 11.73 10.93 18.64
CA GLU A 69 11.03 9.90 19.40
C GLU A 69 9.58 10.27 19.69
N GLU A 70 9.24 11.55 19.79
CA GLU A 70 7.87 12.00 20.06
C GLU A 70 6.93 11.63 18.91
N TYR A 71 7.36 11.86 17.67
CA TYR A 71 6.61 11.59 16.45
C TYR A 71 6.96 10.24 15.79
N GLY A 72 8.00 9.56 16.26
CA GLY A 72 8.27 8.15 15.92
C GLY A 72 8.86 7.93 14.53
N PHE A 73 9.73 8.81 14.04
CA PHE A 73 10.42 8.62 12.76
C PHE A 73 11.90 9.03 12.84
N GLU A 74 12.66 8.60 11.83
CA GLU A 74 14.00 9.06 11.53
C GLU A 74 14.13 9.42 10.03
N ILE A 75 14.99 10.39 9.73
CA ILE A 75 15.31 10.82 8.36
C ILE A 75 16.77 11.28 8.32
N LYS A 76 17.46 11.01 7.21
CA LYS A 76 18.82 11.48 6.99
C LYS A 76 18.86 12.74 6.15
N TYR A 77 19.85 13.58 6.39
CA TYR A 77 20.03 14.85 5.69
C TYR A 77 21.52 15.21 5.52
N PRO A 78 21.88 16.04 4.53
CA PRO A 78 23.27 16.44 4.31
C PRO A 78 23.89 17.18 5.50
N ASN A 79 25.18 16.92 5.80
CA ASN A 79 25.92 17.59 6.88
C ASN A 79 26.01 19.13 6.75
N SER A 80 25.75 19.68 5.56
CA SER A 80 25.77 21.13 5.31
C SER A 80 24.56 21.87 5.86
N TYR A 81 23.51 21.15 6.27
CA TYR A 81 22.27 21.77 6.76
C TYR A 81 22.37 22.00 8.27
N SER A 82 21.67 23.03 8.75
CA SER A 82 21.56 23.34 10.17
C SER A 82 20.13 23.14 10.66
N LEU A 83 19.98 22.57 11.86
CA LEU A 83 18.70 22.54 12.57
C LEU A 83 18.46 23.90 13.23
N SER A 84 17.23 24.42 13.18
CA SER A 84 16.88 25.70 13.81
C SER A 84 15.64 25.55 14.70
N ASP A 85 15.72 25.90 15.98
CA ASP A 85 14.57 25.80 16.90
C ASP A 85 13.60 27.00 16.84
N ASN A 86 13.80 27.94 15.90
CA ASN A 86 13.06 29.22 15.84
C ASN A 86 11.59 29.10 15.34
N GLY A 87 10.99 27.92 15.34
CA GLY A 87 9.58 27.75 15.01
C GLY A 87 8.69 28.40 16.06
N SER A 88 8.18 29.60 15.79
CA SER A 88 7.25 30.30 16.69
C SER A 88 5.93 29.51 16.80
N GLY A 89 5.82 28.65 17.82
CA GLY A 89 4.55 28.09 18.30
C GLY A 89 4.01 26.86 17.57
N THR A 90 4.84 26.12 16.84
CA THR A 90 4.43 24.84 16.22
C THR A 90 5.56 23.83 16.40
N ASP A 91 5.22 22.54 16.57
CA ASP A 91 6.13 21.39 16.79
C ASP A 91 7.03 21.06 15.58
N VAL A 92 7.60 22.09 14.96
CA VAL A 92 8.32 22.05 13.70
C VAL A 92 9.81 22.11 13.99
N VAL A 93 10.57 21.16 13.43
CA VAL A 93 12.03 21.26 13.37
C VAL A 93 12.42 21.60 11.93
N PRO A 94 12.72 22.88 11.62
CA PRO A 94 13.24 23.26 10.32
C PRO A 94 14.69 22.80 10.16
N LEU A 95 14.94 22.03 9.11
CA LEU A 95 16.25 21.86 8.51
C LEU A 95 16.46 23.01 7.53
N ILE A 96 17.44 23.87 7.79
CA ILE A 96 17.71 25.07 7.01
C ILE A 96 19.04 24.91 6.27
N SER A 97 18.97 25.11 4.96
CA SER A 97 20.12 25.42 4.10
C SER A 97 20.07 26.91 3.74
N SER A 98 21.15 27.48 3.20
CA SER A 98 21.19 28.90 2.80
C SER A 98 20.02 29.30 1.89
N ASP A 99 19.51 28.36 1.09
CA ASP A 99 18.59 28.62 -0.03
C ASP A 99 17.18 28.00 0.12
N TYR A 100 16.93 27.18 1.13
CA TYR A 100 15.63 26.54 1.38
C TYR A 100 15.42 26.16 2.84
N ALA A 101 14.15 26.01 3.22
CA ALA A 101 13.74 25.42 4.48
C ALA A 101 13.03 24.09 4.20
N ILE A 102 13.40 23.06 4.96
CA ILE A 102 12.64 21.83 5.06
C ILE A 102 11.92 21.87 6.39
N LEU A 103 10.60 22.01 6.35
CA LEU A 103 9.76 21.92 7.54
C LEU A 103 9.36 20.47 7.66
N LEU A 104 9.94 19.78 8.62
CA LEU A 104 9.83 18.35 8.62
C LEU A 104 8.53 17.85 9.29
N PHE A 105 7.80 18.66 10.08
CA PHE A 105 6.59 18.18 10.78
C PHE A 105 5.54 19.26 11.02
N ARG A 106 4.31 18.95 10.60
CA ARG A 106 3.06 19.45 11.17
C ARG A 106 2.09 18.28 11.22
N ASP A 107 1.38 18.09 12.34
CA ASP A 107 0.20 17.24 12.33
C ASP A 107 -0.90 17.97 11.55
N VAL A 108 -1.13 17.55 10.31
CA VAL A 108 -2.17 18.13 9.45
C VAL A 108 -3.44 17.31 9.56
N GLN A 109 -4.52 17.99 9.92
CA GLN A 109 -5.87 17.44 9.98
C GLN A 109 -6.66 17.86 8.73
N GLY A 110 -7.40 16.93 8.11
CA GLY A 110 -8.36 17.26 7.04
C GLY A 110 -7.76 17.49 5.66
N LEU A 111 -6.72 16.74 5.28
CA LEU A 111 -6.20 16.72 3.91
C LEU A 111 -7.28 16.33 2.89
N ASP A 112 -7.46 17.17 1.87
CA ASP A 112 -8.38 16.95 0.76
C ASP A 112 -7.78 15.91 -0.20
N ALA A 113 -8.48 14.79 -0.37
CA ALA A 113 -8.03 13.67 -1.20
C ALA A 113 -7.90 14.04 -2.68
N ASP A 114 -8.63 15.05 -3.15
CA ASP A 114 -8.61 15.47 -4.56
C ASP A 114 -7.35 16.28 -4.93
N GLN A 115 -6.58 16.74 -3.93
CA GLN A 115 -5.40 17.59 -4.14
C GLN A 115 -4.08 16.82 -4.04
N VAL A 116 -4.13 15.55 -3.68
CA VAL A 116 -2.96 14.73 -3.36
C VAL A 116 -2.92 13.46 -4.20
N LYS A 117 -1.71 12.97 -4.46
CA LYS A 117 -1.46 11.74 -5.18
C LYS A 117 -0.86 10.70 -4.25
N SER A 118 -1.38 9.47 -4.26
CA SER A 118 -0.75 8.37 -3.53
C SER A 118 0.59 7.98 -4.16
N ILE A 119 1.63 7.89 -3.32
CA ILE A 119 2.97 7.47 -3.71
C ILE A 119 3.53 6.45 -2.70
N VAL A 120 4.65 5.83 -3.05
CA VAL A 120 5.40 4.92 -2.18
C VAL A 120 6.84 5.40 -2.11
N ILE A 121 7.33 5.69 -0.91
CA ILE A 121 8.71 6.11 -0.64
C ILE A 121 9.36 5.08 0.26
N ASN A 122 10.39 4.40 -0.24
CA ASN A 122 11.11 3.37 0.53
C ASN A 122 10.17 2.33 1.16
N GLY A 123 9.19 1.89 0.37
CA GLY A 123 8.11 1.01 0.82
C GLY A 123 6.98 1.75 1.56
N ILE A 124 7.19 2.89 2.19
CA ILE A 124 6.16 3.56 3.00
C ILE A 124 5.12 4.24 2.10
N SER A 125 3.83 3.95 2.32
CA SER A 125 2.73 4.66 1.66
C SER A 125 2.65 6.11 2.13
N ALA A 126 2.61 7.05 1.20
CA ALA A 126 2.52 8.48 1.46
C ALA A 126 1.58 9.17 0.46
N LEU A 127 1.22 10.41 0.77
CA LEU A 127 0.49 11.29 -0.13
C LEU A 127 1.43 12.43 -0.56
N GLU A 128 1.44 12.75 -1.85
CA GLU A 128 2.26 13.79 -2.45
C GLU A 128 1.38 14.91 -2.97
N MET A 129 1.72 16.16 -2.66
CA MET A 129 1.16 17.31 -3.37
C MET A 129 1.92 17.56 -4.68
N PRO A 130 1.21 17.89 -5.77
CA PRO A 130 1.86 18.33 -7.00
C PRO A 130 2.80 19.50 -6.73
N LEU A 131 3.98 19.48 -7.36
CA LEU A 131 4.95 20.58 -7.26
C LEU A 131 4.26 21.92 -7.60
N SER A 132 4.34 22.86 -6.68
CA SER A 132 3.69 24.17 -6.79
C SER A 132 4.69 25.31 -6.56
N GLY A 133 4.25 26.55 -6.78
CA GLY A 133 5.05 27.73 -6.45
C GLY A 133 4.71 28.25 -5.06
N ASN A 134 5.70 28.74 -4.31
CA ASN A 134 5.48 29.34 -2.99
C ASN A 134 5.38 30.88 -3.04
N MET A 135 5.08 31.51 -1.90
CA MET A 135 4.92 32.96 -1.76
C MET A 135 6.20 33.76 -2.07
N ASP A 136 7.36 33.14 -1.91
CA ASP A 136 8.66 33.74 -2.25
C ASP A 136 9.00 33.62 -3.74
N GLY A 137 8.07 33.06 -4.53
CA GLY A 137 8.20 32.86 -5.96
C GLY A 137 9.11 31.70 -6.34
N GLY A 138 9.55 30.87 -5.39
CA GLY A 138 10.25 29.61 -5.64
C GLY A 138 9.30 28.42 -5.75
N ILE A 139 9.76 27.24 -5.33
CA ILE A 139 9.01 25.98 -5.45
C ILE A 139 8.69 25.39 -4.07
N GLU A 140 7.58 24.66 -4.03
CA GLU A 140 7.11 23.93 -2.88
C GLU A 140 6.81 22.47 -3.25
N TYR A 141 7.28 21.55 -2.43
CA TYR A 141 7.09 20.11 -2.58
C TYR A 141 6.76 19.50 -1.21
N GLU A 142 5.62 18.83 -1.10
CA GLU A 142 5.10 18.34 0.17
C GLU A 142 4.74 16.86 0.09
N VAL A 143 5.14 16.12 1.13
CA VAL A 143 4.87 14.70 1.27
C VAL A 143 4.31 14.43 2.66
N PHE A 144 3.16 13.77 2.71
CA PHE A 144 2.45 13.42 3.92
C PHE A 144 2.58 11.93 4.21
N PHE A 145 3.16 11.61 5.36
CA PHE A 145 3.18 10.24 5.90
C PHE A 145 2.07 10.11 6.93
N LYS A 146 1.19 9.11 6.80
CA LYS A 146 0.18 8.86 7.82
C LYS A 146 0.87 8.57 9.17
N SER A 147 0.56 9.35 10.20
CA SER A 147 1.23 9.24 11.50
C SER A 147 0.98 7.87 12.13
N THR A 148 2.02 7.27 12.68
CA THR A 148 1.94 6.02 13.46
C THR A 148 1.67 6.27 14.94
N LYS A 149 1.84 7.52 15.41
CA LYS A 149 1.67 7.90 16.82
C LYS A 149 0.45 8.79 17.09
N ALA A 150 0.07 9.65 16.15
CA ALA A 150 -1.11 10.51 16.29
C ALA A 150 -2.35 9.86 15.67
N LYS A 151 -3.49 9.89 16.37
CA LYS A 151 -4.76 9.33 15.87
C LYS A 151 -5.25 10.14 14.68
N GLY A 152 -5.14 9.59 13.47
CA GLY A 152 -5.74 10.16 12.26
C GLY A 152 -5.01 11.34 11.62
N GLY A 153 -3.82 11.69 12.13
CA GLY A 153 -2.98 12.77 11.60
C GLY A 153 -1.98 12.33 10.52
N TYR A 154 -1.44 13.31 9.81
CA TYR A 154 -0.31 13.12 8.88
C TYR A 154 0.92 13.86 9.39
N LEU A 155 2.09 13.28 9.20
CA LEU A 155 3.37 13.96 9.26
C LEU A 155 3.62 14.63 7.91
N ASP A 156 3.56 15.95 7.88
CA ASP A 156 3.93 16.78 6.72
C ASP A 156 5.45 16.98 6.66
N VAL A 157 6.06 16.52 5.57
CA VAL A 157 7.43 16.84 5.16
C VAL A 157 7.39 17.80 3.97
N LEU A 158 7.66 19.08 4.27
CA LEU A 158 7.58 20.18 3.33
C LEU A 158 8.97 20.69 2.94
N PHE A 159 9.23 20.77 1.64
CA PHE A 159 10.41 21.39 1.05
C PHE A 159 10.02 22.70 0.37
N SER A 160 10.56 23.83 0.85
CA SER A 160 10.24 25.15 0.30
C SER A 160 11.51 25.93 -0.05
N ALA A 161 11.67 26.25 -1.34
CA ALA A 161 12.84 26.97 -1.86
C ALA A 161 12.54 28.46 -2.05
N LYS A 162 13.44 29.35 -1.65
CA LYS A 162 13.19 30.80 -1.61
C LYS A 162 13.23 31.51 -2.98
N ARG A 163 13.61 30.81 -4.06
CA ARG A 163 13.87 31.41 -5.40
C ARG A 163 13.55 30.45 -6.55
N LYS A 164 13.25 30.99 -7.74
CA LYS A 164 13.12 30.23 -9.02
C LYS A 164 14.45 29.61 -9.46
N GLY A 165 14.42 28.48 -10.16
CA GLY A 165 15.62 27.83 -10.71
C GLY A 165 16.23 26.73 -9.84
N TYR A 166 15.58 26.37 -8.73
CA TYR A 166 16.00 25.34 -7.78
C TYR A 166 15.30 23.97 -8.02
N GLU A 167 14.63 23.79 -9.16
CA GLU A 167 14.01 22.52 -9.56
C GLU A 167 15.04 21.39 -9.62
N ASN A 168 16.31 21.71 -9.89
CA ASN A 168 17.43 20.77 -9.86
C ASN A 168 17.74 20.21 -8.45
N LYS A 169 17.27 20.86 -7.38
CA LYS A 169 17.38 20.38 -6.00
C LYS A 169 16.28 19.41 -5.59
N LEU A 170 15.23 19.27 -6.40
CA LEU A 170 14.16 18.29 -6.15
C LEU A 170 14.71 16.86 -6.02
N GLN A 171 15.79 16.53 -6.73
CA GLN A 171 16.42 15.21 -6.60
C GLN A 171 17.02 15.01 -5.20
N GLU A 172 17.74 16.00 -4.67
CA GLU A 172 18.31 15.95 -3.32
C GLU A 172 17.21 15.78 -2.26
N PHE A 173 16.05 16.42 -2.45
CA PHE A 173 14.88 16.26 -1.57
C PHE A 173 14.27 14.87 -1.65
N LYS A 174 14.18 14.30 -2.86
CA LYS A 174 13.76 12.91 -3.04
C LYS A 174 14.75 11.94 -2.40
N ASP A 175 16.05 12.25 -2.46
CA ASP A 175 17.07 11.45 -1.80
C ASP A 175 16.91 11.53 -0.28
N ILE A 176 16.66 12.71 0.30
CA ILE A 176 16.31 12.90 1.73
C ILE A 176 15.08 12.07 2.10
N LEU A 177 13.99 12.22 1.37
CA LEU A 177 12.76 11.46 1.59
C LEU A 177 12.97 9.95 1.49
N SER A 178 13.83 9.48 0.58
CA SER A 178 14.15 8.06 0.44
C SER A 178 14.75 7.43 1.70
N THR A 179 15.30 8.26 2.60
CA THR A 179 15.85 7.83 3.88
C THR A 179 14.85 7.84 5.02
N PHE A 180 13.65 8.38 4.81
CA PHE A 180 12.59 8.44 5.82
C PHE A 180 12.20 7.02 6.26
N LYS A 181 12.10 6.83 7.58
CA LYS A 181 11.63 5.60 8.21
C LYS A 181 10.85 5.92 9.47
N PHE A 182 9.81 5.16 9.74
CA PHE A 182 9.26 5.12 11.09
C PHE A 182 10.24 4.41 12.03
N ILE A 183 10.41 4.96 13.23
CA ILE A 183 11.09 4.28 14.31
C ILE A 183 10.22 3.07 14.66
N PRO A 184 10.76 1.84 14.59
CA PRO A 184 10.04 0.66 15.02
C PRO A 184 9.52 0.91 16.43
N GLN A 185 8.21 0.82 16.63
CA GLN A 185 7.69 0.74 17.99
C GLN A 185 8.12 -0.62 18.51
N GLU A 186 9.20 -0.67 19.32
CA GLU A 186 9.52 -1.86 20.09
C GLU A 186 8.32 -2.15 20.97
N GLN A 187 7.54 -3.16 20.56
CA GLN A 187 6.36 -3.50 21.32
C GLN A 187 6.69 -4.61 22.29
N ASP A 188 6.39 -4.33 23.56
CA ASP A 188 6.49 -5.31 24.61
C ASP A 188 5.44 -6.43 24.40
N THR A 189 5.88 -7.49 23.73
CA THR A 189 5.12 -8.73 23.53
C THR A 189 5.40 -9.74 24.64
N SER A 190 6.01 -9.33 25.77
CA SER A 190 6.34 -10.26 26.87
C SER A 190 5.09 -10.88 27.50
N ALA A 191 3.98 -10.14 27.55
CA ALA A 191 2.70 -10.61 28.05
C ALA A 191 1.86 -11.37 27.01
N TRP A 192 2.32 -11.47 25.76
CA TRP A 192 1.58 -12.13 24.69
C TRP A 192 1.67 -13.65 24.82
N LEU A 193 0.59 -14.32 24.42
CA LEU A 193 0.55 -15.77 24.31
C LEU A 193 1.27 -16.22 23.05
N THR A 194 1.80 -17.44 23.06
CA THR A 194 2.45 -18.05 21.89
C THR A 194 1.53 -19.11 21.30
N HIS A 195 1.23 -19.00 20.01
CA HIS A 195 0.66 -20.08 19.23
C HIS A 195 1.80 -20.81 18.52
N ARG A 196 1.95 -22.10 18.78
CA ARG A 196 2.98 -22.94 18.15
C ARG A 196 2.34 -24.16 17.53
N THR A 197 2.72 -24.44 16.30
CA THR A 197 2.43 -25.67 15.58
C THR A 197 3.72 -26.47 15.40
N GLY A 198 3.65 -27.61 14.71
CA GLY A 198 4.86 -28.34 14.32
C GLY A 198 5.70 -27.62 13.26
N THR A 199 5.17 -26.60 12.58
CA THR A 199 5.85 -25.95 11.43
C THR A 199 6.16 -24.48 11.64
N TYR A 200 5.40 -23.79 12.48
CA TYR A 200 5.58 -22.36 12.74
C TYR A 200 5.09 -21.98 14.13
N GLU A 201 5.53 -20.82 14.60
CA GLU A 201 4.99 -20.16 15.78
C GLU A 201 4.85 -18.66 15.58
N PHE A 202 3.95 -18.05 16.35
CA PHE A 202 3.77 -16.61 16.44
C PHE A 202 3.21 -16.24 17.82
N LYS A 203 3.38 -14.98 18.21
CA LYS A 203 2.78 -14.43 19.43
C LYS A 203 1.54 -13.61 19.12
N TYR A 204 0.60 -13.57 20.05
CA TYR A 204 -0.63 -12.78 19.95
C TYR A 204 -1.10 -12.34 21.34
N PRO A 205 -1.74 -11.17 21.48
CA PRO A 205 -2.29 -10.76 22.77
C PRO A 205 -3.49 -11.64 23.15
N LYS A 206 -3.67 -11.91 24.44
CA LYS A 206 -4.77 -12.76 24.93
C LYS A 206 -6.15 -12.19 24.55
N ASP A 207 -6.28 -10.88 24.63
CA ASP A 207 -7.43 -10.08 24.22
C ASP A 207 -6.92 -8.72 23.69
N LEU A 208 -7.81 -7.88 23.17
CA LEU A 208 -7.40 -6.59 22.58
C LEU A 208 -7.15 -5.49 23.63
N GLY A 209 -7.45 -5.73 24.91
CA GLY A 209 -7.38 -4.71 25.96
C GLY A 209 -8.42 -3.59 25.81
N LEU A 210 -9.48 -3.83 25.03
CA LEU A 210 -10.51 -2.86 24.64
C LEU A 210 -11.89 -3.26 25.19
N SER A 211 -12.81 -2.30 25.29
CA SER A 211 -14.14 -2.51 25.91
C SER A 211 -15.26 -2.72 24.90
N TYR A 212 -15.15 -2.13 23.71
CA TYR A 212 -16.16 -2.11 22.66
C TYR A 212 -15.71 -2.85 21.40
N VAL A 213 -14.43 -2.78 21.04
CA VAL A 213 -13.83 -3.56 19.95
C VAL A 213 -13.21 -4.81 20.53
N LEU A 214 -13.86 -5.95 20.32
CA LEU A 214 -13.49 -7.21 20.97
C LEU A 214 -13.07 -8.25 19.94
N ALA A 215 -12.11 -9.09 20.29
CA ALA A 215 -11.77 -10.25 19.48
C ALA A 215 -12.95 -11.23 19.41
N HIS A 216 -13.17 -11.84 18.24
CA HIS A 216 -14.21 -12.86 18.02
C HIS A 216 -13.62 -14.18 17.52
N SER A 217 -13.03 -14.19 16.31
CA SER A 217 -12.26 -15.32 15.81
C SER A 217 -10.80 -15.13 16.21
N TRP A 218 -10.42 -15.73 17.34
CA TRP A 218 -9.14 -15.50 18.02
C TRP A 218 -8.62 -16.79 18.71
N PRO A 219 -7.31 -17.10 18.67
CA PRO A 219 -6.21 -16.38 18.03
C PRO A 219 -6.38 -16.24 16.51
N PRO A 220 -5.60 -15.36 15.85
CA PRO A 220 -5.58 -15.31 14.41
C PRO A 220 -5.25 -16.67 13.80
N THR A 221 -5.92 -17.02 12.72
CA THR A 221 -5.60 -18.21 11.92
C THR A 221 -4.47 -17.87 10.96
N ILE A 222 -3.43 -18.71 10.91
CA ILE A 222 -2.34 -18.59 9.93
C ILE A 222 -2.43 -19.72 8.91
N THR A 223 -2.34 -19.36 7.63
CA THR A 223 -2.14 -20.30 6.53
C THR A 223 -0.86 -19.97 5.78
N VAL A 224 -0.08 -20.99 5.46
CA VAL A 224 1.18 -20.85 4.71
C VAL A 224 1.05 -21.59 3.39
N THR A 225 1.30 -20.90 2.29
CA THR A 225 1.31 -21.47 0.93
C THR A 225 2.59 -21.09 0.20
N PRO A 226 3.06 -21.87 -0.80
CA PRO A 226 4.18 -21.44 -1.65
C PRO A 226 3.91 -20.09 -2.32
N ALA A 227 4.92 -19.23 -2.41
CA ALA A 227 4.85 -18.03 -3.22
C ALA A 227 4.97 -18.42 -4.70
N GLY A 228 3.96 -18.03 -5.50
CA GLY A 228 4.09 -18.09 -6.95
C GLY A 228 5.09 -17.04 -7.45
N ILE A 229 5.61 -17.23 -8.66
CA ILE A 229 6.68 -16.42 -9.28
C ILE A 229 6.30 -14.92 -9.41
N ASN A 230 5.03 -14.53 -9.22
CA ASN A 230 4.55 -13.16 -9.34
C ASN A 230 3.63 -12.76 -8.18
N PHE A 231 4.15 -12.63 -6.95
CA PHE A 231 3.34 -12.10 -5.83
C PHE A 231 2.98 -10.62 -6.08
N SER A 232 1.71 -10.39 -6.40
CA SER A 232 1.03 -9.10 -6.31
C SER A 232 -0.31 -9.28 -5.60
N CYS A 233 -0.82 -8.25 -4.93
CA CYS A 233 -2.08 -8.37 -4.20
C CYS A 233 -3.23 -8.87 -5.09
N GLY A 234 -3.27 -8.46 -6.37
CA GLY A 234 -4.23 -8.94 -7.36
C GLY A 234 -4.06 -10.42 -7.78
N SER A 235 -2.85 -10.96 -7.70
CA SER A 235 -2.51 -12.33 -8.15
C SER A 235 -2.75 -13.43 -7.11
N ILE A 236 -3.00 -13.10 -5.84
CA ILE A 236 -3.22 -14.12 -4.81
C ILE A 236 -4.57 -14.80 -5.07
N GLN A 237 -4.52 -15.96 -5.70
CA GLN A 237 -5.71 -16.71 -6.11
C GLN A 237 -6.56 -17.07 -4.89
N GLY A 238 -7.84 -16.69 -4.91
CA GLY A 238 -8.77 -16.96 -3.81
C GLY A 238 -8.69 -16.01 -2.61
N PHE A 239 -7.72 -15.08 -2.57
CA PHE A 239 -7.56 -14.13 -1.47
C PHE A 239 -8.63 -13.04 -1.51
N GLY A 240 -9.55 -13.11 -0.56
CA GLY A 240 -10.73 -12.24 -0.47
C GLY A 240 -11.99 -12.79 -1.15
N ASN A 241 -11.87 -13.80 -2.02
CA ASN A 241 -12.99 -14.29 -2.84
C ASN A 241 -14.14 -14.95 -2.06
N ARG A 242 -13.88 -15.37 -0.82
CA ARG A 242 -14.89 -15.96 0.09
C ARG A 242 -15.41 -14.97 1.13
N LEU A 243 -14.96 -13.72 1.10
CA LEU A 243 -15.42 -12.69 2.02
C LEU A 243 -16.68 -12.01 1.48
N PRO A 244 -17.61 -11.64 2.37
CA PRO A 244 -18.84 -10.96 1.99
C PRO A 244 -18.56 -9.65 1.26
N LEU A 245 -19.43 -9.32 0.30
CA LEU A 245 -19.36 -8.07 -0.45
C LEU A 245 -20.18 -6.99 0.29
N PRO A 246 -19.70 -5.72 0.32
CA PRO A 246 -18.45 -5.23 -0.26
C PRO A 246 -17.23 -5.59 0.60
N HIS A 247 -16.14 -6.00 -0.04
CA HIS A 247 -14.83 -6.11 0.62
C HIS A 247 -13.83 -5.17 -0.05
N ILE A 248 -12.90 -4.65 0.74
CA ILE A 248 -11.83 -3.78 0.27
C ILE A 248 -10.57 -4.62 0.19
N LYS A 249 -9.91 -4.57 -0.96
CA LYS A 249 -8.64 -5.25 -1.22
C LYS A 249 -7.61 -4.21 -1.62
N GLU A 250 -6.54 -4.11 -0.85
CA GLU A 250 -5.50 -3.09 -1.04
C GLU A 250 -4.12 -3.63 -0.66
N GLN A 251 -3.09 -3.03 -1.25
CA GLN A 251 -1.71 -3.26 -0.83
C GLN A 251 -1.34 -2.15 0.15
N VAL A 252 -0.90 -2.54 1.35
CA VAL A 252 -0.51 -1.62 2.42
C VAL A 252 0.92 -1.95 2.82
N VAL A 253 1.73 -0.94 3.09
CA VAL A 253 3.06 -1.15 3.65
C VAL A 253 3.12 -0.59 5.06
N MET A 254 3.56 -1.43 5.99
CA MET A 254 3.66 -1.12 7.43
C MET A 254 5.06 -1.49 7.88
N ASN A 255 5.78 -0.55 8.49
CA ASN A 255 7.17 -0.75 8.95
C ASN A 255 8.09 -1.38 7.87
N GLY A 256 7.94 -0.95 6.61
CA GLY A 256 8.71 -1.48 5.47
C GLY A 256 8.27 -2.84 4.95
N THR A 257 7.28 -3.49 5.59
CA THR A 257 6.73 -4.78 5.16
C THR A 257 5.49 -4.57 4.30
N SER A 258 5.48 -5.14 3.09
CA SER A 258 4.33 -5.05 2.19
C SER A 258 3.32 -6.17 2.45
N TYR A 259 2.08 -5.77 2.70
CA TYR A 259 0.96 -6.65 2.96
C TYR A 259 -0.10 -6.48 1.88
N CYS A 260 -0.69 -7.59 1.44
CA CYS A 260 -1.99 -7.57 0.77
C CYS A 260 -3.06 -7.71 1.85
N VAL A 261 -3.96 -6.74 1.92
CA VAL A 261 -4.98 -6.64 2.95
C VAL A 261 -6.35 -6.83 2.32
N VAL A 262 -7.19 -7.66 2.95
CA VAL A 262 -8.62 -7.68 2.66
C VAL A 262 -9.40 -7.44 3.95
N ARG A 263 -10.37 -6.53 3.88
CA ARG A 263 -11.34 -6.27 4.96
C ARG A 263 -12.77 -6.44 4.46
N ALA A 264 -13.62 -7.05 5.27
CA ALA A 264 -15.05 -7.19 5.00
C ALA A 264 -15.83 -7.10 6.31
N GLY A 265 -16.97 -6.40 6.29
CA GLY A 265 -17.80 -6.17 7.47
C GLY A 265 -19.22 -6.70 7.27
N GLU A 266 -19.76 -7.35 8.30
CA GLU A 266 -21.16 -7.81 8.34
C GLU A 266 -21.83 -7.38 9.63
N GLY A 267 -23.08 -6.92 9.51
CA GLY A 267 -23.92 -6.59 10.65
C GLY A 267 -24.84 -7.75 11.01
N ALA A 268 -24.85 -8.17 12.28
CA ALA A 268 -25.80 -9.14 12.82
C ALA A 268 -26.21 -8.78 14.25
N ALA A 269 -27.53 -8.72 14.50
CA ALA A 269 -28.12 -8.46 15.82
C ALA A 269 -27.51 -7.25 16.57
N GLY A 270 -27.34 -6.12 15.86
CA GLY A 270 -26.78 -4.90 16.46
C GLY A 270 -25.27 -4.93 16.72
N THR A 271 -24.56 -5.96 16.25
CA THR A 271 -23.11 -6.09 16.28
C THR A 271 -22.57 -6.05 14.85
N ILE A 272 -21.42 -5.40 14.64
CA ILE A 272 -20.65 -5.49 13.39
C ILE A 272 -19.50 -6.45 13.63
N TYR A 273 -19.33 -7.40 12.72
CA TYR A 273 -18.19 -8.31 12.65
C TYR A 273 -17.31 -7.87 11.47
N GLU A 274 -16.06 -7.51 11.74
CA GLU A 274 -15.09 -7.17 10.70
C GLU A 274 -14.06 -8.28 10.61
N THR A 275 -13.95 -8.87 9.43
CA THR A 275 -12.93 -9.86 9.10
C THR A 275 -11.75 -9.14 8.45
N TYR A 276 -10.56 -9.37 8.99
CA TYR A 276 -9.31 -8.87 8.41
C TYR A 276 -8.44 -10.03 7.97
N LYS A 277 -7.92 -9.92 6.74
CA LYS A 277 -6.90 -10.83 6.20
C LYS A 277 -5.66 -10.03 5.80
N TYR A 278 -4.51 -10.47 6.26
CA TYR A 278 -3.20 -9.90 5.93
C TYR A 278 -2.33 -10.98 5.31
N ALA A 279 -1.86 -10.78 4.10
CA ALA A 279 -0.91 -11.67 3.43
C ALA A 279 0.43 -10.99 3.23
N VAL A 280 1.51 -11.69 3.59
CA VAL A 280 2.90 -11.25 3.42
C VAL A 280 3.73 -12.38 2.83
N VAL A 281 4.73 -12.05 2.01
CA VAL A 281 5.71 -13.02 1.52
C VAL A 281 6.91 -13.05 2.45
N ARG A 282 7.31 -14.25 2.90
CA ARG A 282 8.58 -14.53 3.59
C ARG A 282 9.12 -15.88 3.12
N ASP A 283 10.40 -15.95 2.81
CA ASP A 283 11.10 -17.18 2.40
C ASP A 283 10.36 -17.97 1.30
N ASP A 284 9.99 -17.28 0.21
CA ASP A 284 9.21 -17.83 -0.91
C ASP A 284 7.90 -18.52 -0.50
N ARG A 285 7.29 -18.06 0.59
CA ARG A 285 5.99 -18.51 1.07
C ARG A 285 5.09 -17.30 1.34
N VAL A 286 3.81 -17.44 0.99
CA VAL A 286 2.76 -16.50 1.39
C VAL A 286 2.22 -16.94 2.74
N ILE A 287 2.42 -16.08 3.74
CA ILE A 287 1.83 -16.22 5.07
C ILE A 287 0.58 -15.36 5.08
N THR A 288 -0.58 -15.99 5.23
CA THR A 288 -1.87 -15.29 5.37
C THR A 288 -2.36 -15.44 6.79
N MET A 289 -2.61 -14.31 7.44
CA MET A 289 -3.25 -14.23 8.74
C MET A 289 -4.69 -13.74 8.61
N GLU A 290 -5.60 -14.37 9.34
CA GLU A 290 -7.01 -14.00 9.39
C GLU A 290 -7.50 -13.92 10.83
N PHE A 291 -8.23 -12.85 11.15
CA PHE A 291 -8.92 -12.71 12.43
C PHE A 291 -10.22 -11.92 12.26
N VAL A 292 -11.12 -12.07 13.23
CA VAL A 292 -12.39 -11.34 13.25
C VAL A 292 -12.49 -10.56 14.54
N VAL A 293 -12.84 -9.28 14.43
CA VAL A 293 -13.24 -8.45 15.57
C VAL A 293 -14.74 -8.20 15.51
N ARG A 294 -15.34 -7.98 16.68
CA ARG A 294 -16.72 -7.57 16.81
C ARG A 294 -16.80 -6.23 17.53
N SER A 295 -17.72 -5.37 17.12
CA SER A 295 -17.99 -4.11 17.79
C SER A 295 -19.49 -3.76 17.77
N PRO A 296 -19.97 -2.87 18.65
CA PRO A 296 -21.34 -2.38 18.58
C PRO A 296 -21.65 -1.79 17.20
N GLY A 297 -22.78 -2.16 16.62
CA GLY A 297 -23.20 -1.66 15.32
C GLY A 297 -23.49 -0.17 15.30
N SER A 298 -23.98 0.37 16.42
CA SER A 298 -24.13 1.79 16.66
C SER A 298 -23.76 2.12 18.09
N CYS A 299 -22.81 3.04 18.28
CA CYS A 299 -22.48 3.57 19.61
C CYS A 299 -23.62 4.46 20.16
N SER A 300 -24.49 5.01 19.32
CA SER A 300 -25.60 5.86 19.76
C SER A 300 -26.70 5.10 20.49
N ASN A 301 -26.61 3.78 20.57
CA ASN A 301 -27.55 2.94 21.33
C ASN A 301 -27.28 2.99 22.85
N TYR A 302 -26.14 3.51 23.29
CA TYR A 302 -25.87 3.72 24.71
C TYR A 302 -26.62 4.95 25.22
N SER A 303 -27.24 4.84 26.40
CA SER A 303 -28.01 5.93 27.03
C SER A 303 -27.12 7.01 27.65
N ASN A 304 -25.86 6.68 27.95
CA ASN A 304 -24.89 7.57 28.56
C ASN A 304 -23.98 8.19 27.50
N ALA A 305 -23.96 9.53 27.42
CA ALA A 305 -23.10 10.27 26.49
C ALA A 305 -21.61 9.94 26.62
N SER A 306 -21.12 9.66 27.83
CA SER A 306 -19.74 9.23 28.05
C SER A 306 -19.44 7.85 27.44
N GLU A 307 -20.40 6.92 27.49
CA GLU A 307 -20.25 5.60 26.86
C GLU A 307 -20.30 5.69 25.34
N VAL A 308 -21.17 6.57 24.80
CA VAL A 308 -21.20 6.89 23.37
C VAL A 308 -19.82 7.38 22.91
N GLN A 309 -19.25 8.36 23.62
CA GLN A 309 -17.95 8.92 23.28
C GLN A 309 -16.82 7.88 23.39
N LYS A 310 -16.78 7.09 24.47
CA LYS A 310 -15.78 6.03 24.64
C LYS A 310 -15.86 4.99 23.52
N CYS A 311 -17.07 4.54 23.18
CA CYS A 311 -17.29 3.61 22.07
C CYS A 311 -16.80 4.19 20.74
N GLN A 312 -17.14 5.44 20.43
CA GLN A 312 -16.71 6.11 19.19
C GLN A 312 -15.20 6.25 19.13
N SER A 313 -14.59 6.84 20.16
CA SER A 313 -13.14 7.05 20.21
C SER A 313 -12.34 5.75 20.20
N GLU A 314 -12.87 4.66 20.78
CA GLU A 314 -12.22 3.35 20.74
C GLU A 314 -12.30 2.74 19.33
N LYS A 315 -13.48 2.77 18.69
CA LYS A 315 -13.66 2.29 17.31
C LYS A 315 -12.79 3.06 16.31
N GLU A 316 -12.68 4.37 16.47
CA GLU A 316 -11.83 5.24 15.61
C GLU A 316 -10.34 5.00 15.85
N ALA A 317 -9.95 4.67 17.08
CA ALA A 317 -8.54 4.45 17.43
C ALA A 317 -8.05 3.04 17.13
N PHE A 318 -8.94 2.05 17.00
CA PHE A 318 -8.54 0.69 16.74
C PHE A 318 -7.87 0.57 15.36
N ASN A 319 -6.58 0.22 15.37
CA ASN A 319 -5.79 0.04 14.16
C ASN A 319 -5.46 -1.44 13.95
N PRO A 320 -6.27 -2.17 13.16
CA PRO A 320 -6.05 -3.60 12.90
C PRO A 320 -4.75 -3.86 12.14
N ALA A 321 -4.27 -2.87 11.38
CA ALA A 321 -3.08 -2.99 10.54
C ALA A 321 -1.81 -3.04 11.41
N THR A 322 -1.72 -2.15 12.40
CA THR A 322 -0.65 -2.16 13.40
C THR A 322 -0.64 -3.46 14.21
N LEU A 323 -1.82 -3.92 14.68
CA LEU A 323 -1.93 -5.19 15.39
C LEU A 323 -1.45 -6.38 14.53
N ALA A 324 -1.82 -6.38 13.25
CA ALA A 324 -1.44 -7.44 12.33
C ALA A 324 0.06 -7.46 12.06
N ASP A 325 0.67 -6.30 11.82
CA ASP A 325 2.11 -6.16 11.65
C ASP A 325 2.86 -6.66 12.88
N GLN A 326 2.40 -6.30 14.07
CA GLN A 326 3.00 -6.74 15.34
C GLN A 326 2.93 -8.27 15.50
N ILE A 327 1.78 -8.90 15.27
CA ILE A 327 1.64 -10.36 15.31
C ILE A 327 2.53 -11.02 14.27
N LEU A 328 2.47 -10.58 13.01
CA LEU A 328 3.25 -11.17 11.93
C LEU A 328 4.76 -10.92 12.09
N SER A 329 5.20 -9.85 12.75
CA SER A 329 6.62 -9.62 13.07
C SER A 329 7.20 -10.71 13.97
N THR A 330 6.37 -11.33 14.81
CA THR A 330 6.78 -12.44 15.70
C THR A 330 6.70 -13.81 15.03
N PHE A 331 6.13 -13.90 13.83
CA PHE A 331 6.01 -15.15 13.09
C PHE A 331 7.38 -15.67 12.69
N ARG A 332 7.64 -16.95 12.98
CA ARG A 332 8.80 -17.68 12.48
C ARG A 332 8.46 -19.14 12.20
N PHE A 333 9.17 -19.72 11.23
CA PHE A 333 9.17 -21.17 11.06
C PHE A 333 9.87 -21.83 12.24
N VAL A 334 9.36 -22.97 12.67
CA VAL A 334 10.01 -23.82 13.65
C VAL A 334 10.81 -24.84 12.84
N GLU A 335 12.14 -24.81 12.96
CA GLU A 335 12.97 -25.89 12.45
C GLU A 335 12.69 -27.17 13.25
N GLU A 336 12.64 -28.32 12.57
CA GLU A 336 12.46 -29.63 13.21
C GLU A 336 13.59 -30.00 14.18
#